data_AF-A0A3E4EFH8-F1
#
_entry.id   AF-A0A3E4EFH8-F1
#
_cell.length_a   1.000
_cell.length_b   1.000
_cell.length_c   1.000
_cell.angle_alpha   90.00
_cell.angle_beta   90.00
_cell.angle_gamma   90.00
#
_symmetry.space_group_name_H-M   'P 1'
#
loop_
_entity.id
_entity.type
_entity.pdbx_description
1 polymer ?
#
loop_
_entity_poly.entity_id
_entity_poly.type
_entity_poly.pdbx_seq_one_letter_code
_entity_poly.pdbx_strand_id
1 'polypeptide(L)' 'MIIIDAVIGNGDRHAGNFGWLRNTDTGEYVSMAPLYDFDHALDSTLESDRLLTDAVKFCMPYKDEVRRI' A
#
# COMPACT_ATOMS: atom_id res chain seq x y z
N MET A 1 0.54 8.29 11.26
CA MET A 1 1.11 7.30 10.31
C MET A 1 2.43 6.72 10.81
N ILE A 2 3.50 7.50 11.04
CA ILE A 2 4.83 6.96 11.43
C ILE A 2 4.82 5.90 12.56
N ILE A 3 4.11 6.15 13.68
CA ILE A 3 4.04 5.17 14.77
C ILE A 3 3.38 3.87 14.31
N ILE A 4 2.28 3.97 13.57
CA ILE A 4 1.57 2.81 13.02
C ILE A 4 2.43 2.09 11.99
N ASP A 5 3.11 2.83 11.09
CA ASP A 5 4.02 2.28 10.10
C ASP A 5 5.12 1.42 10.76
N ALA A 6 5.67 1.87 11.90
CA ALA A 6 6.65 1.10 12.66
C ALA A 6 6.05 -0.17 13.30
N VAL A 7 4.81 -0.11 13.79
CA VAL A 7 4.12 -1.26 14.41
C VAL A 7 3.80 -2.34 13.39
N ILE A 8 3.36 -1.94 12.19
CA ILE A 8 2.95 -2.88 11.13
C ILE A 8 4.07 -3.22 10.15
N GLY A 9 5.26 -2.66 10.36
CA GLY A 9 6.42 -2.87 9.49
C GLY A 9 6.17 -2.42 8.05
N ASN A 10 5.54 -1.26 7.85
CA ASN A 10 5.26 -0.76 6.50
C ASN A 10 6.56 -0.40 5.77
N GLY A 11 6.91 -1.21 4.77
CA GLY A 11 8.14 -1.08 3.99
C GLY A 11 8.11 0.01 2.91
N ASP A 12 6.93 0.53 2.56
CA ASP A 12 6.75 1.44 1.42
C ASP A 12 6.27 2.84 1.85
N ARG A 13 6.69 3.30 3.04
CA ARG A 13 6.36 4.68 3.45
C ARG A 13 7.26 5.70 2.76
N HIS A 14 6.74 6.39 1.74
CA HIS A 14 7.37 7.56 1.12
C HIS A 14 6.41 8.77 1.02
N ALA A 15 6.92 9.94 0.60
CA ALA A 15 6.17 11.21 0.58
C ALA A 15 4.87 11.17 -0.25
N GLY A 16 4.82 10.29 -1.27
CA GLY A 16 3.64 10.09 -2.11
C GLY A 16 2.51 9.32 -1.43
N ASN A 17 2.83 8.55 -0.39
CA ASN A 17 1.88 7.68 0.30
C ASN A 17 1.27 8.39 1.52
N PHE A 18 1.41 9.72 1.64
CA PHE A 18 0.67 10.51 2.63
C PHE A 18 -0.59 11.10 2.01
N GLY A 19 -1.72 10.93 2.71
CA GLY A 19 -3.01 11.48 2.30
C GLY A 19 -3.42 12.70 3.11
N TRP A 20 -4.36 13.46 2.55
CA TRP A 20 -5.10 14.51 3.24
C TRP A 20 -6.60 14.29 3.05
N LEU A 21 -7.38 14.58 4.09
CA LEU A 21 -8.83 14.66 3.98
C LEU A 21 -9.21 16.02 3.38
N ARG A 22 -10.09 15.99 2.37
CA ARG A 22 -10.66 17.20 1.76
C ARG A 22 -12.17 17.22 1.91
N ASN A 23 -12.72 18.41 2.15
CA ASN A 23 -14.15 18.61 2.13
C ASN A 23 -14.65 18.45 0.68
N THR A 24 -15.68 17.64 0.47
CA THR A 24 -16.20 17.32 -0.87
C THR A 24 -16.95 18.48 -1.53
N ASP A 25 -17.51 19.38 -0.72
CA ASP A 25 -18.31 20.51 -1.19
C ASP A 25 -17.43 21.74 -1.46
N THR A 26 -16.42 21.99 -0.62
CA THR A 26 -15.55 23.19 -0.71
C THR A 26 -14.17 22.91 -1.29
N GLY A 27 -13.71 21.65 -1.30
CA GLY A 27 -12.36 21.28 -1.72
C GLY A 27 -11.25 21.67 -0.72
N GLU A 28 -11.59 22.25 0.41
CA GLU A 28 -10.61 22.66 1.42
C GLU A 28 -9.95 21.46 2.10
N TYR A 29 -8.68 21.63 2.49
CA TYR A 29 -7.97 20.65 3.31
C TYR A 29 -8.50 20.68 4.73
N VAL A 30 -8.94 19.53 5.24
CA VAL A 30 -9.49 19.39 6.60
C VAL A 30 -8.37 19.00 7.56
N SER A 31 -7.64 17.94 7.23
CA SER A 31 -6.53 17.42 8.04
C SER A 31 -5.70 16.43 7.24
N MET A 32 -4.55 16.01 7.78
CA MET A 32 -3.88 14.80 7.31
C MET A 32 -4.84 13.60 7.39
N ALA A 33 -4.76 12.70 6.42
CA ALA A 33 -5.45 11.42 6.51
C ALA A 33 -4.83 10.60 7.66
N PRO A 34 -5.63 10.05 8.59
CA PRO A 34 -5.10 9.34 9.75
C PRO A 34 -4.41 8.03 9.36
N LEU A 35 -4.95 7.34 8.35
CA LEU A 35 -4.49 6.09 7.78
C LEU A 35 -4.64 6.21 6.26
N TYR A 36 -3.55 6.03 5.52
CA TYR A 36 -3.55 6.11 4.06
C TYR A 36 -2.39 5.29 3.50
N ASP A 37 -2.70 4.51 2.47
CA ASP A 37 -1.78 3.72 1.66
C ASP A 37 -0.75 2.88 2.45
N PHE A 38 -1.07 1.59 2.59
CA PHE A 38 -0.33 0.59 3.38
C PHE A 38 0.01 -0.65 2.55
N ASP A 39 0.29 -0.46 1.26
CA ASP A 39 0.45 -1.55 0.30
C ASP A 39 1.46 -2.63 0.75
N HIS A 40 2.57 -2.20 1.37
CA HIS A 40 3.63 -3.07 1.93
C HIS A 40 3.64 -3.12 3.46
N ALA A 41 2.47 -3.18 4.09
CA ALA A 41 2.35 -3.41 5.53
C ALA A 41 2.05 -4.88 5.84
N LEU A 42 2.62 -5.39 6.94
CA LEU A 42 2.43 -6.77 7.40
C LEU A 42 2.86 -7.83 6.37
N ASP A 43 3.86 -7.51 5.54
CA ASP A 43 4.40 -8.44 4.55
C ASP A 43 4.80 -9.76 5.20
N SER A 44 4.33 -10.87 4.63
CA SER A 44 4.66 -12.20 5.10
C SER A 44 6.03 -12.62 4.58
N THR A 45 6.82 -13.26 5.43
CA THR A 45 8.04 -13.97 5.02
C THR A 45 7.79 -15.45 4.74
N LEU A 46 6.53 -15.92 4.82
CA LEU A 46 6.18 -17.32 4.61
C LEU A 46 6.01 -17.62 3.13
N GLU A 47 6.55 -18.75 2.68
CA GLU A 47 6.39 -19.23 1.29
C GLU A 47 4.93 -19.52 0.90
N SER A 48 4.06 -19.66 1.90
CA SER A 48 2.62 -19.92 1.74
C SER A 48 1.75 -18.67 1.80
N ASP A 49 2.32 -17.46 1.68
CA ASP A 49 1.52 -16.24 1.59
C ASP A 49 0.57 -16.34 0.40
N ARG A 50 -0.73 -16.42 0.68
CA ARG A 50 -1.78 -16.57 -0.35
C ARG A 50 -1.96 -15.30 -1.17
N LEU A 51 -1.78 -14.11 -0.60
CA LEU A 51 -1.88 -12.86 -1.36
C LEU A 51 -0.81 -12.83 -2.45
N LEU A 52 0.43 -13.14 -2.07
CA LEU A 52 1.55 -13.13 -3.01
C LEU A 52 1.50 -14.33 -3.97
N THR A 53 1.23 -15.54 -3.47
CA THR A 53 1.14 -16.73 -4.35
C THR A 53 -0.04 -16.70 -5.30
N ASP A 54 -1.19 -16.15 -4.93
CA ASP A 54 -2.34 -16.04 -5.84
C ASP A 54 -2.15 -14.90 -6.85
N ALA A 55 -1.57 -13.77 -6.45
CA ALA A 55 -1.15 -12.73 -7.39
C ALA A 55 -0.13 -13.25 -8.42
N VAL A 56 0.89 -13.99 -7.97
CA VAL A 56 1.90 -14.61 -8.86
C VAL A 56 1.25 -15.62 -9.80
N LYS A 57 0.35 -16.49 -9.33
CA LYS A 57 -0.36 -17.44 -10.20
C LYS A 57 -1.20 -16.73 -11.27
N PHE A 58 -1.90 -15.66 -10.89
CA PHE A 58 -2.71 -14.88 -11.82
C PHE A 58 -1.86 -14.15 -12.86
N CYS A 59 -0.72 -13.57 -12.44
CA CYS A 59 0.15 -12.78 -13.30
C CYS A 59 1.12 -13.61 -14.14
N MET A 60 1.47 -14.84 -13.73
CA MET A 60 2.43 -15.70 -14.42
C MET A 60 2.18 -15.89 -15.92
N PRO A 61 0.93 -16.11 -16.38
CA PRO A 61 0.62 -16.20 -17.80
C PRO A 61 0.98 -14.95 -18.60
N TYR A 62 1.04 -13.79 -17.95
CA TYR A 62 1.32 -12.47 -18.53
C TYR A 62 2.71 -11.95 -18.18
N LYS A 63 3.64 -12.82 -17.76
CA LYS A 63 4.95 -12.42 -17.24
C LYS A 63 5.73 -11.45 -18.14
N ASP A 64 5.54 -11.55 -19.47
CA ASP A 64 6.25 -10.73 -20.46
C ASP A 64 5.59 -9.35 -20.65
N GLU A 65 4.35 -9.19 -20.18
CA GLU A 65 3.57 -7.95 -20.21
C GLU A 65 3.63 -7.19 -18.87
N VAL A 66 3.85 -7.91 -17.76
CA VAL A 66 4.02 -7.31 -16.43
C VAL A 66 5.34 -6.53 -16.39
N ARG A 67 5.24 -5.21 -16.57
CA ARG A 67 6.35 -4.30 -16.27
C ARG A 67 6.40 -4.05 -14.78
N ARG A 68 7.55 -4.30 -14.17
CA ARG A 68 7.87 -3.80 -12.82
C ARG A 68 7.94 -2.28 -12.93
N ILE A 69 6.89 -1.61 -12.47
CA ILE A 69 6.81 -0.15 -12.36
C ILE A 69 7.54 0.27 -11.09
#